data_AF-F3GI23-F1
#
_entry.id   AF-F3GI23-F1
#
_cell.length_a   1.000
_cell.length_b   1.000
_cell.length_c   1.000
_cell.angle_alpha   90.00
_cell.angle_beta   90.00
_cell.angle_gamma   90.00
#
_symmetry.space_group_name_H-M   'P 1'
#
loop_
_entity.id
_entity.type
_entity.pdbx_description
1 polymer ?
#
loop_
_entity_poly.entity_id
_entity_poly.type
_entity_poly.pdbx_seq_one_letter_code
_entity_poly.pdbx_strand_id
1 'polypeptide(L)' 'MPLATLIRRSSLPCPEVSVDQALQLLSEHYGLSGTLKALGSQQDRNFLLDTGTRRYVLKICHGAYSTTEL' A
#
# COMPACT_ATOMS: atom_id res chain seq x y z
N MET A 1 -4.30 -10.89 -19.34
CA MET A 1 -4.43 -9.42 -19.37
C MET A 1 -3.81 -8.88 -20.66
N PRO A 2 -4.44 -7.95 -21.38
CA PRO A 2 -3.86 -7.36 -22.60
C PRO A 2 -2.57 -6.57 -22.33
N LEU A 3 -1.63 -6.55 -23.28
CA LEU A 3 -0.38 -5.79 -23.17
C LEU A 3 -0.61 -4.30 -22.90
N ALA A 4 -1.61 -3.70 -23.55
CA ALA A 4 -1.99 -2.31 -23.32
C ALA A 4 -2.37 -2.03 -21.85
N THR A 5 -2.98 -3.00 -21.18
CA THR A 5 -3.34 -2.89 -19.76
C THR A 5 -2.11 -2.93 -18.87
N LEU A 6 -1.12 -3.78 -19.18
CA LEU A 6 0.15 -3.84 -18.45
C LEU A 6 0.94 -2.54 -18.59
N ILE A 7 1.07 -2.03 -19.82
CA ILE A 7 1.76 -0.75 -20.11
C ILE A 7 1.12 0.38 -19.31
N ARG A 8 -0.20 0.52 -19.39
CA ARG A 8 -0.94 1.55 -18.65
C ARG A 8 -0.70 1.45 -17.14
N ARG A 9 -0.82 0.26 -16.54
CA ARG A 9 -0.58 0.07 -15.10
C ARG A 9 0.85 0.44 -14.71
N SER A 10 1.84 0.02 -15.49
CA SER A 10 3.26 0.33 -15.21
C SER A 10 3.61 1.81 -15.35
N SER A 11 2.81 2.58 -16.10
CA SER A 11 2.99 4.03 -16.27
C SER A 11 2.32 4.87 -15.17
N LEU A 12 1.49 4.27 -14.31
CA LEU A 12 0.84 5.02 -13.23
C LEU A 12 1.86 5.39 -12.14
N PRO A 13 1.79 6.60 -11.59
CA PRO A 13 2.62 6.97 -10.45
C PRO A 13 2.24 6.14 -9.22
N CYS A 14 3.20 5.95 -8.32
CA CYS A 14 2.95 5.35 -7.01
C CYS A 14 1.86 6.15 -6.28
N PRO A 15 0.90 5.50 -5.58
CA PRO A 15 -0.09 6.21 -4.79
C PRO A 15 0.55 7.18 -3.79
N GLU A 16 0.10 8.43 -3.82
CA GLU A 16 0.54 9.46 -2.89
C GLU A 16 -0.28 9.38 -1.60
N VAL A 17 0.15 8.50 -0.70
CA VAL A 17 -0.42 8.37 0.65
C VAL A 17 0.64 8.77 1.67
N SER A 18 0.28 9.71 2.55
CA SER A 18 1.13 10.15 3.64
C SER A 18 1.17 9.12 4.76
N VAL A 19 2.14 9.25 5.67
CA VAL A 19 2.23 8.37 6.85
C VAL A 19 1.01 8.52 7.74
N ASP A 20 0.52 9.75 7.95
CA ASP A 20 -0.64 10.02 8.80
C ASP A 20 -1.93 9.43 8.22
N GLN A 21 -2.12 9.56 6.90
CA GLN A 21 -3.24 8.93 6.20
C GLN A 21 -3.19 7.40 6.31
N ALA A 22 -2.00 6.81 6.16
CA ALA A 22 -1.81 5.38 6.31
C ALA A 22 -2.11 4.89 7.74
N LEU A 23 -1.70 5.64 8.77
CA LEU A 23 -2.04 5.35 10.16
C LEU A 23 -3.55 5.44 10.41
N GLN A 24 -4.21 6.47 9.86
CA GLN A 24 -5.65 6.62 9.96
C GLN A 24 -6.38 5.42 9.33
N LEU A 25 -6.00 5.01 8.13
CA LEU A 25 -6.57 3.83 7.47
C LEU A 25 -6.38 2.54 8.28
N LEU A 26 -5.20 2.35 8.88
CA LEU A 26 -4.90 1.19 9.72
C LEU A 26 -5.75 1.18 11.00
N SER A 27 -5.94 2.35 11.60
CA SER A 27 -6.78 2.49 12.79
C SER A 27 -8.25 2.24 12.47
N GLU A 28 -8.78 2.87 11.41
CA GLU A 28 -10.19 2.81 11.03
C GLU A 28 -10.63 1.41 10.56
N HIS A 29 -9.82 0.76 9.72
CA HIS A 29 -10.21 -0.50 9.09
C HIS A 29 -9.70 -1.76 9.79
N TYR A 30 -8.60 -1.65 10.55
CA TYR A 30 -7.95 -2.81 11.15
C TYR A 30 -7.76 -2.69 12.67
N GLY A 31 -8.07 -1.54 13.28
CA GLY A 31 -7.81 -1.30 14.70
C GLY A 31 -6.33 -1.36 15.06
N LEU A 32 -5.44 -1.12 14.10
CA LEU A 32 -4.00 -1.22 14.26
C LEU A 32 -3.36 0.17 14.40
N SER A 33 -2.39 0.26 15.31
CA SER A 33 -1.64 1.49 15.61
C SER A 33 -0.17 1.15 15.86
N GLY A 34 0.73 2.09 15.60
CA GLY A 34 2.16 1.88 15.81
C GLY A 34 3.01 2.88 15.04
N THR A 35 4.26 2.50 14.78
CA THR A 35 5.17 3.31 13.96
C THR A 35 5.17 2.80 12.52
N LEU A 36 5.06 3.73 11.56
CA LEU A 36 5.16 3.41 10.13
C LEU A 36 6.49 3.85 9.56
N LYS A 37 7.09 2.96 8.77
CA LYS A 37 8.25 3.26 7.93
C LYS A 37 7.88 3.05 6.47
N ALA A 38 8.08 4.07 5.64
CA ALA A 38 7.93 3.92 4.19
C ALA A 38 8.96 2.92 3.65
N LEU A 39 8.49 2.00 2.81
CA LEU A 39 9.33 1.04 2.09
C LEU A 39 9.45 1.47 0.63
N GLY A 40 10.60 1.14 0.03
CA GLY A 40 10.79 1.34 -1.40
C GLY A 40 9.86 0.44 -2.21
N SER A 41 9.27 0.98 -3.27
CA SER A 41 8.38 0.25 -4.17
C SER A 41 8.28 0.98 -5.50
N GLN A 42 8.05 0.23 -6.56
CA GLN A 42 7.93 0.78 -7.92
C GLN A 42 6.50 1.23 -8.25
N GLN A 43 5.48 0.49 -7.80
CA GLN A 43 4.08 0.71 -8.19
C GLN A 43 3.16 0.93 -6.99
N ASP A 44 3.37 0.17 -5.93
CA ASP A 44 2.58 0.29 -4.71
C ASP A 44 3.18 1.31 -3.75
N ARG A 45 2.38 1.87 -2.85
CA ARG A 45 2.87 2.57 -1.68
C ARG A 45 2.91 1.57 -0.52
N ASN A 46 4.11 1.20 -0.10
CA ASN A 46 4.32 0.19 0.93
C ASN A 46 4.81 0.82 2.23
N PHE A 47 4.25 0.36 3.34
CA PHE A 47 4.73 0.73 4.68
C PHE A 47 4.93 -0.50 5.55
N LEU A 48 5.98 -0.48 6.36
CA LEU A 48 6.15 -1.39 7.48
C LEU A 48 5.50 -0.75 8.72
N LEU A 49 4.48 -1.41 9.26
CA LEU A 49 3.91 -1.10 10.56
C LEU A 49 4.62 -1.93 11.63
N ASP A 50 5.18 -1.27 12.65
CA ASP A 50 5.62 -1.92 13.88
C ASP A 50 4.71 -1.50 15.05
N THR A 51 4.01 -2.48 15.61
CA THR A 51 3.10 -2.32 16.76
C THR A 51 3.79 -2.55 18.11
N GLY A 52 5.09 -2.85 18.11
CA GLY A 52 5.86 -3.27 19.28
C GLY A 52 5.72 -4.76 19.61
N THR A 53 4.60 -5.39 19.28
CA THR A 53 4.36 -6.84 19.49
C THR A 53 4.44 -7.64 18.19
N ARG A 54 4.03 -7.03 17.08
CA ARG A 54 4.01 -7.62 15.74
C ARG A 54 4.30 -6.58 14.67
N ARG A 55 4.76 -7.05 13.52
CA ARG A 55 4.98 -6.23 12.33
C ARG A 55 4.07 -6.65 11.19
N TYR A 56 3.58 -5.67 10.45
CA TYR A 56 2.72 -5.86 9.29
C TYR A 56 3.23 -5.02 8.12
N VAL A 57 2.88 -5.44 6.90
CA VAL A 57 3.11 -4.62 5.70
C VAL A 57 1.76 -4.11 5.21
N LEU A 58 1.60 -2.79 5.18
CA LEU A 58 0.50 -2.15 4.49
C LEU A 58 0.92 -1.92 3.03
N LYS A 59 0.15 -2.44 2.09
CA LYS A 59 0.32 -2.18 0.65
C LYS A 59 -0.89 -1.41 0.15
N ILE A 60 -0.67 -0.28 -0.51
CA ILE A 60 -1.70 0.51 -1.16
C ILE A 60 -1.39 0.55 -2.64
N CYS A 61 -2.34 0.13 -3.45
CA CYS A 61 -2.16 -0.09 -4.88
C CYS A 61 -3.35 0.50 -5.65
N HIS A 62 -3.15 0.86 -6.93
CA HIS A 62 -4.26 1.35 -7.76
C HIS A 62 -5.28 0.23 -7.98
N GLY A 63 -6.58 0.51 -7.83
CA GLY A 63 -7.68 -0.47 -7.93
C GLY A 63 -7.85 -1.16 -9.29
N ALA A 64 -6.91 -0.97 -10.21
CA ALA A 64 -6.81 -1.77 -11.42
C ALA A 64 -6.40 -3.22 -11.12
N TYR A 65 -5.77 -3.55 -9.99
CA TYR A 65 -5.33 -4.93 -9.67
C TYR A 65 -6.53 -5.87 -9.44
N SER A 66 -6.41 -7.12 -9.89
CA SER A 66 -7.45 -8.12 -9.60
C SER A 66 -7.38 -8.49 -8.13
N THR A 67 -8.51 -8.84 -7.50
CA THR A 67 -8.55 -9.31 -6.10
C THR A 67 -7.66 -10.51 -5.83
N THR A 68 -7.27 -11.27 -6.86
CA THR A 68 -6.32 -12.40 -6.78
C THR A 68 -4.86 -11.95 -6.62
N GLU A 69 -4.56 -10.67 -6.85
CA GLU A 69 -3.21 -10.09 -6.79
C GLU A 69 -2.93 -9.33 -5.46
N LEU A 70 -3.91 -9.31 -4.53
CA LEU A 70 -3.83 -8.68 -3.21
C LEU A 70 -3.53 -9.72 -2.12
#